data_AF-A0AAN2UFL6-F1
#
_entry.id   AF-A0AAN2UFL6-F1
#
_cell.length_a   1.000
_cell.length_b   1.000
_cell.length_c   1.000
_cell.angle_alpha   90.00
_cell.angle_beta   90.00
_cell.angle_gamma   90.00
#
_symmetry.space_group_name_H-M   'P 1'
#
loop_
_entity.id
_entity.type
_entity.pdbx_description
1 polymer ?
#
loop_
_entity_poly.entity_id
_entity_poly.type
_entity_poly.pdbx_seq_one_letter_code
_entity_poly.pdbx_strand_id
1 'polypeptide(L)'
;MNQKRFLKVAQQENNDEGQIAEHKNITVVHYIMLLVAWLFIFTVRLVQKEPTNDLFFMILLLALGHEAYLFKRKSSFFSIITIIILLIATIMTAWSIVGMIFK
;
A
#
# COMPACT_ATOMS: atom_id res chain seq x y z
N MET A 1 31.84 23.16 -29.63
CA MET A 1 30.89 22.31 -28.86
C MET A 1 30.10 23.24 -27.94
N ASN A 2 28.77 23.27 -28.04
CA ASN A 2 27.95 24.38 -27.51
C ASN A 2 27.68 24.19 -26.00
N GLN A 3 28.61 24.64 -25.14
CA GLN A 3 28.54 24.54 -23.66
C GLN A 3 27.19 24.98 -23.08
N LYS A 4 26.52 25.96 -23.71
CA LYS A 4 25.19 26.42 -23.29
C LYS A 4 24.11 25.34 -23.42
N ARG A 5 24.21 24.44 -24.39
CA ARG A 5 23.29 23.29 -24.51
C ARG A 5 23.54 22.27 -23.40
N PHE A 6 24.80 21.98 -23.07
CA PHE A 6 25.14 21.02 -22.01
C PHE A 6 24.69 21.50 -20.63
N LEU A 7 24.91 22.78 -20.30
CA LEU A 7 24.47 23.36 -19.03
C LEU A 7 22.95 23.38 -18.89
N LYS A 8 22.22 23.63 -20.00
CA LYS A 8 20.76 23.63 -20.01
C LYS A 8 20.17 22.23 -19.80
N VAL A 9 20.78 21.21 -20.39
CA VAL A 9 20.38 19.80 -20.19
C VAL A 9 20.65 19.37 -18.74
N ALA A 10 21.82 19.69 -18.18
CA ALA A 10 22.14 19.35 -16.80
C ALA A 10 21.23 20.05 -15.77
N GLN A 11 20.83 21.30 -16.02
CA GLN A 11 19.86 22.01 -15.17
C GLN A 11 18.45 21.41 -15.26
N GLN A 12 18.07 20.89 -16.42
CA GLN A 12 16.78 20.26 -16.61
C GLN A 12 16.72 18.89 -15.90
N GLU A 13 17.76 18.07 -16.02
CA GLU A 13 17.85 16.80 -15.27
C GLU A 13 17.83 17.01 -13.75
N ASN A 14 18.57 18.01 -13.23
CA ASN A 14 18.59 18.29 -11.79
C ASN A 14 17.23 18.79 -11.26
N ASN A 15 16.48 19.53 -12.08
CA ASN A 15 15.12 19.96 -11.73
C ASN A 15 14.11 18.81 -11.82
N ASP A 16 14.26 17.90 -12.78
CA ASP A 16 13.41 16.71 -12.90
C ASP A 16 13.68 15.75 -11.72
N GLU A 17 14.93 15.55 -11.32
CA GLU A 17 15.29 14.78 -10.12
C GLU A 17 14.72 15.41 -8.84
N GLY A 18 14.78 16.74 -8.70
CA GLY A 18 14.19 17.48 -7.58
C GLY A 18 12.68 17.31 -7.48
N GLN A 19 11.96 17.41 -8.61
CA GLN A 19 10.51 17.22 -8.66
C GLN A 19 10.11 15.76 -8.38
N ILE A 20 10.87 14.79 -8.87
CA ILE A 20 10.62 13.37 -8.58
C ILE A 20 10.85 13.08 -7.09
N ALA A 21 11.90 13.65 -6.49
CA ALA A 21 12.18 13.51 -5.06
C ALA A 21 11.09 14.15 -4.19
N GLU A 22 10.62 15.34 -4.56
CA GLU A 22 9.55 16.04 -3.84
C GLU A 22 8.21 15.30 -3.95
N HIS A 23 7.83 14.83 -5.14
CA HIS A 23 6.65 13.99 -5.32
C HIS A 23 6.73 12.70 -4.50
N LYS A 24 7.89 12.02 -4.52
CA LYS A 24 8.09 10.81 -3.74
C LYS A 24 7.95 11.07 -2.23
N ASN A 25 8.46 12.19 -1.73
CA ASN A 25 8.31 12.58 -0.33
C ASN A 25 6.85 12.88 0.04
N ILE A 26 6.13 13.62 -0.79
CA ILE A 26 4.71 13.92 -0.56
C ILE A 26 3.90 12.61 -0.53
N THR A 27 4.15 11.68 -1.45
CA THR A 27 3.48 10.37 -1.47
C THR A 27 3.77 9.55 -0.20
N VAL A 28 5.02 9.54 0.28
CA VAL A 28 5.41 8.83 1.51
C VAL A 28 4.72 9.44 2.74
N VAL A 29 4.70 10.76 2.86
CA VAL A 29 4.04 11.46 3.97
C VAL A 29 2.53 11.17 4.01
N HIS A 30 1.86 11.19 2.85
CA HIS A 30 0.44 10.84 2.77
C HIS A 30 0.18 9.39 3.16
N TYR A 31 1.04 8.46 2.73
CA TYR A 31 0.91 7.05 3.09
C TYR A 31 1.07 6.83 4.60
N ILE A 32 2.04 7.50 5.22
CA ILE A 32 2.25 7.46 6.68
C ILE A 32 1.04 8.06 7.41
N MET A 33 0.53 9.21 6.99
CA MET A 33 -0.67 9.80 7.59
C MET A 33 -1.89 8.88 7.49
N LEU A 34 -2.08 8.21 6.36
CA LEU A 34 -3.16 7.26 6.17
C LEU A 34 -3.01 6.06 7.10
N LEU A 35 -1.80 5.50 7.23
CA LEU A 35 -1.52 4.42 8.18
C LEU A 35 -1.76 4.84 9.64
N VAL A 36 -1.39 6.06 10.02
CA VAL A 36 -1.61 6.58 11.38
C VAL A 36 -3.11 6.75 11.66
N ALA A 37 -3.87 7.34 10.73
CA ALA A 37 -5.32 7.46 10.85
C ALA A 37 -5.98 6.08 10.96
N TRP A 38 -5.47 5.11 10.20
CA TRP A 38 -5.94 3.74 10.20
C TRP A 38 -5.69 3.04 11.55
N LEU A 39 -4.47 3.15 12.10
CA LEU A 39 -4.13 2.67 13.44
C LEU A 39 -4.99 3.30 14.54
N PHE A 40 -5.29 4.59 14.39
CA PHE A 40 -6.14 5.31 15.33
C PHE A 40 -7.57 4.74 15.34
N ILE A 41 -8.20 4.59 14.17
CA ILE A 41 -9.54 4.00 14.03
C ILE A 41 -9.55 2.56 14.59
N PHE A 42 -8.52 1.78 14.27
CA PHE A 42 -8.38 0.41 14.76
C PHE A 42 -8.31 0.34 16.29
N THR A 43 -7.52 1.23 16.91
CA THR A 43 -7.39 1.29 18.37
C THR A 43 -8.69 1.71 19.03
N VAL A 44 -9.38 2.72 18.49
CA VAL A 44 -10.68 3.17 19.00
C VAL A 44 -11.72 2.05 18.95
N ARG A 45 -11.82 1.32 17.82
CA ARG A 45 -12.76 0.21 17.69
C ARG A 45 -12.45 -0.96 18.61
N LEU A 46 -11.17 -1.27 18.82
CA LEU A 46 -10.75 -2.28 19.79
C LEU A 46 -11.20 -1.92 21.21
N VAL A 47 -11.04 -0.65 21.60
CA VAL A 47 -11.48 -0.15 22.92
C VAL A 47 -13.01 -0.22 23.05
N GLN A 48 -13.73 0.07 21.96
CA GLN A 48 -15.20 0.04 21.92
C GLN A 48 -15.78 -1.38 21.74
N LYS A 49 -14.94 -2.42 21.57
CA LYS A 49 -15.34 -3.80 21.28
C LYS A 49 -16.21 -3.93 20.03
N GLU A 50 -16.05 -3.00 19.08
CA GLU A 50 -16.71 -3.07 17.79
C GLU A 50 -16.06 -4.13 16.90
N PRO A 51 -16.80 -4.71 15.94
CA PRO A 51 -16.20 -5.64 14.99
C PRO A 51 -15.09 -4.95 14.19
N THR A 52 -13.90 -5.52 14.22
CA THR A 52 -12.72 -5.06 13.47
C THR A 52 -12.50 -5.84 12.17
N ASN A 53 -13.46 -6.68 11.77
CA ASN A 53 -13.32 -7.58 10.63
C ASN A 53 -13.13 -6.82 9.30
N ASP A 54 -13.78 -5.67 9.16
CA ASP A 54 -13.65 -4.78 7.99
C ASP A 54 -12.26 -4.14 7.91
N LEU A 55 -11.71 -3.74 9.05
CA LEU A 55 -10.34 -3.24 9.16
C LEU A 55 -9.33 -4.37 8.84
N PHE A 56 -9.48 -5.55 9.45
CA PHE A 56 -8.63 -6.69 9.12
C PHE A 56 -8.69 -7.06 7.63
N PHE A 57 -9.86 -6.99 7.01
CA PHE A 57 -10.03 -7.22 5.58
C PHE A 57 -9.24 -6.20 4.74
N MET A 58 -9.24 -4.91 5.13
CA MET A 58 -8.41 -3.89 4.47
C MET A 58 -6.91 -4.19 4.55
N ILE A 59 -6.40 -4.64 5.71
CA ILE A 59 -4.99 -5.06 5.84
C ILE A 59 -4.68 -6.22 4.89
N LEU A 60 -5.55 -7.24 4.87
CA LEU A 60 -5.35 -8.41 4.03
C LEU A 60 -5.34 -8.05 2.54
N LEU A 61 -6.23 -7.16 2.10
CA LEU A 61 -6.25 -6.63 0.74
C LEU A 61 -4.96 -5.87 0.40
N LEU A 62 -4.49 -5.02 1.31
CA LEU A 62 -3.27 -4.24 1.12
C LEU A 62 -2.04 -5.15 1.03
N ALA A 63 -1.95 -6.15 1.91
CA ALA A 63 -0.90 -7.17 1.89
C ALA A 63 -0.95 -8.02 0.60
N LEU A 64 -2.14 -8.42 0.16
CA LEU A 64 -2.32 -9.16 -1.11
C LEU A 64 -1.88 -8.32 -2.31
N GLY A 65 -2.25 -7.04 -2.35
CA GLY A 65 -1.82 -6.11 -3.40
C GLY A 65 -0.31 -5.92 -3.43
N HIS A 66 0.32 -5.80 -2.26
CA HIS A 66 1.77 -5.68 -2.13
C HIS A 66 2.50 -6.94 -2.59
N GLU A 67 2.05 -8.13 -2.19
CA GLU A 67 2.61 -9.40 -2.65
C GLU A 67 2.40 -9.64 -4.14
N ALA A 68 1.24 -9.27 -4.70
CA ALA A 68 0.99 -9.35 -6.14
C ALA A 68 1.95 -8.43 -6.93
N TYR A 69 2.22 -7.23 -6.43
CA TYR A 69 3.19 -6.32 -7.03
C TYR A 69 4.62 -6.88 -6.94
N LEU A 70 5.02 -7.40 -5.78
CA LEU A 70 6.32 -8.04 -5.59
C LEU A 70 6.50 -9.25 -6.49
N PHE A 71 5.47 -10.10 -6.62
CA PHE A 71 5.47 -11.27 -7.48
C PHE A 71 5.74 -10.91 -8.95
N LYS A 72 5.14 -9.83 -9.44
CA LYS A 72 5.39 -9.32 -10.80
C LYS A 72 6.86 -8.88 -11.00
N ARG A 73 7.50 -8.36 -9.96
CA ARG A 73 8.89 -7.85 -10.01
C ARG A 73 9.93 -8.95 -9.79
N LYS A 74 9.65 -9.90 -8.91
CA LYS A 74 10.51 -11.03 -8.58
C LYS A 74 9.64 -12.24 -8.23
N SER A 75 9.45 -13.11 -9.21
CA SER A 75 8.71 -14.35 -9.00
C SER A 75 9.54 -15.30 -8.13
N SER A 76 9.05 -15.56 -6.92
CA SER A 76 9.59 -16.55 -6.00
C SER A 76 8.52 -17.58 -5.65
N PHE A 77 8.92 -18.84 -5.44
CA PHE A 77 8.00 -19.88 -5.01
C PHE A 77 7.31 -19.51 -3.68
N PHE A 78 8.04 -18.84 -2.77
CA PHE A 78 7.49 -18.35 -1.51
C PHE A 78 6.43 -17.24 -1.69
N SER A 79 6.57 -16.37 -2.70
CA SER A 79 5.54 -15.36 -3.01
C SER A 79 4.25 -16.00 -3.53
N ILE A 80 4.32 -17.14 -4.23
CA ILE A 80 3.12 -17.85 -4.69
C ILE A 80 2.34 -18.41 -3.49
N ILE A 81 3.04 -19.08 -2.57
CA ILE A 81 2.43 -19.66 -1.36
C ILE A 81 1.77 -18.58 -0.51
N THR A 82 2.47 -17.47 -0.28
CA THR A 82 1.95 -16.35 0.52
C THR A 82 0.73 -15.70 -0.12
N ILE A 83 0.73 -15.50 -1.45
CA ILE A 83 -0.45 -15.02 -2.18
C ILE A 83 -1.64 -15.96 -1.99
N ILE A 84 -1.45 -17.28 -2.12
CA ILE A 84 -2.54 -18.26 -1.95
C ILE A 84 -3.13 -18.18 -0.53
N ILE A 85 -2.27 -18.14 0.49
CA ILE A 85 -2.70 -18.01 1.89
C ILE A 85 -3.46 -16.70 2.11
N LEU A 86 -2.92 -15.58 1.61
CA LEU A 86 -3.55 -14.26 1.71
C LEU A 86 -4.93 -14.25 1.04
N LEU A 87 -5.05 -14.88 -0.13
CA LEU A 87 -6.28 -14.94 -0.92
C LEU A 87 -7.37 -15.74 -0.19
N ILE A 88 -7.01 -16.89 0.40
CA ILE A 88 -7.92 -17.67 1.26
C ILE A 88 -8.37 -16.82 2.45
N ALA A 89 -7.44 -16.16 3.14
CA ALA A 89 -7.75 -15.30 4.29
C ALA A 89 -8.68 -14.13 3.91
N THR A 90 -8.48 -13.51 2.74
CA THR A 90 -9.35 -12.43 2.24
C THR A 90 -10.76 -12.95 1.94
N ILE A 91 -10.89 -14.12 1.31
CA ILE A 91 -12.20 -14.72 1.01
C ILE A 91 -12.95 -15.04 2.30
N MET A 92 -12.29 -15.66 3.29
CA MET A 92 -12.94 -16.02 4.55
C MET A 92 -13.41 -14.78 5.33
N THR A 93 -12.60 -13.72 5.36
CA THR A 93 -12.96 -12.46 6.02
C THR A 93 -14.07 -11.72 5.27
N ALA A 94 -14.05 -11.69 3.94
CA ALA A 94 -15.15 -11.17 3.12
C ALA A 94 -16.46 -11.91 3.41
N TRP A 95 -16.42 -13.24 3.47
CA TRP A 95 -17.60 -14.06 3.78
C TRP A 95 -18.12 -13.79 5.20
N SER A 96 -17.23 -13.59 6.18
CA SER A 96 -17.62 -13.22 7.54
C SER A 96 -18.31 -11.86 7.61
N ILE A 97 -17.84 -10.87 6.84
CA ILE A 97 -18.46 -9.54 6.76
C ILE A 97 -19.84 -9.62 6.11
N VAL A 98 -19.93 -10.29 4.96
CA VAL A 98 -21.21 -10.51 4.26
C VAL A 98 -22.20 -11.25 5.16
N GLY A 99 -21.77 -12.34 5.80
CA GLY A 99 -22.61 -13.11 6.72
C GLY A 99 -23.04 -12.33 7.98
N MET A 100 -22.34 -11.28 8.36
CA MET A 100 -22.74 -10.38 9.45
C MET A 100 -23.76 -9.32 9.01
N ILE A 101 -23.73 -8.92 7.73
CA ILE A 101 -24.66 -7.93 7.15
C ILE A 101 -26.00 -8.56 6.76
N PHE A 102 -25.99 -9.81 6.28
CA PHE A 102 -27.20 -10.52 5.80
C PHE A 102 -27.92 -11.34 6.88
N LYS A 103 -27.57 -11.16 8.16
CA LYS A 103 -28.17 -11.86 9.30
C LYS A 103 -29.01 -10.90 10.14
#